data_AF-A0A0E2NQC0-F1
#
_entry.id   AF-A0A0E2NQC0-F1
#
_cell.length_a   1.000
_cell.length_b   1.000
_cell.length_c   1.000
_cell.angle_alpha   90.00
_cell.angle_beta   90.00
_cell.angle_gamma   90.00
#
_symmetry.space_group_name_H-M   'P 1'
#
loop_
_entity.id
_entity.type
_entity.pdbx_description
1 polymer ?
#
loop_
_entity_poly.entity_id
_entity_poly.type
_entity_poly.pdbx_seq_one_letter_code
_entity_poly.pdbx_strand_id
1 'polypeptide(L)'
;MDEDLSIQLDNHRTLWLTEISRVTFEDQALDDLGGDGGVFVVLEDSAEGKFDVLAKAASAWAGQALLTLIAQALSQKPMLSLVR
;
A
#
# COMPACT_ATOMS: atom_id res chain seq x y z
N MET A 1 6.24 19.94 -2.63
CA MET A 1 6.41 18.46 -2.59
C MET A 1 5.14 18.00 -1.92
N ASP A 2 4.09 17.87 -2.73
CA ASP A 2 2.73 18.13 -2.24
C ASP A 2 1.89 16.86 -2.38
N GLU A 3 1.41 16.43 -1.21
CA GLU A 3 0.36 15.45 -0.93
C GLU A 3 0.76 13.97 -1.11
N ASP A 4 0.87 13.27 0.03
CA ASP A 4 0.83 11.80 0.06
C ASP A 4 -0.39 11.33 -0.73
N LEU A 5 -0.16 10.51 -1.75
CA LEU A 5 -1.24 10.01 -2.60
C LEU A 5 -1.93 8.85 -1.90
N SER A 6 -3.25 8.93 -1.77
CA SER A 6 -4.04 7.88 -1.12
C SER A 6 -5.27 7.48 -1.92
N ILE A 7 -5.68 6.22 -1.73
CA ILE A 7 -6.91 5.66 -2.29
C ILE A 7 -7.63 4.92 -1.16
N GLN A 8 -8.82 5.39 -0.81
CA GLN A 8 -9.69 4.69 0.13
C GLN A 8 -10.29 3.45 -0.53
N LEU A 9 -10.12 2.29 0.09
CA LEU A 9 -10.66 1.01 -0.39
C LEU A 9 -12.06 0.75 0.16
N ASP A 10 -12.26 1.05 1.44
CA ASP A 10 -13.54 0.93 2.14
C ASP A 10 -13.55 1.82 3.40
N ASN A 11 -14.52 1.59 4.29
CA ASN A 11 -14.71 2.39 5.51
C ASN A 11 -13.53 2.33 6.48
N HIS A 12 -12.65 1.33 6.38
CA HIS A 12 -11.58 1.08 7.34
C HIS A 12 -10.20 1.05 6.69
N ARG A 13 -10.11 0.68 5.41
CA ARG A 13 -8.85 0.46 4.71
C ARG A 13 -8.53 1.56 3.70
N THR A 14 -7.30 2.06 3.77
CA THR A 14 -6.76 3.07 2.86
C THR A 14 -5.40 2.64 2.35
N LEU A 15 -5.17 2.75 1.05
CA LEU A 15 -3.85 2.61 0.46
C LEU A 15 -3.16 3.96 0.40
N TRP A 16 -1.89 3.98 0.75
CA TRP A 16 -1.03 5.16 0.76
C TRP A 16 0.17 4.92 -0.13
N LEU A 17 0.62 5.97 -0.80
CA LEU A 17 1.92 6.07 -1.42
C LEU A 17 2.70 7.15 -0.67
N THR A 18 3.54 6.73 0.27
CA THR A 18 4.18 7.62 1.25
C THR A 18 5.57 7.12 1.66
N GLU A 19 6.35 8.00 2.29
CA GLU A 19 7.59 7.62 2.95
C GLU A 19 7.27 6.92 4.28
N ILE A 20 8.07 5.94 4.68
CA ILE A 20 7.92 5.25 5.97
C ILE A 20 9.05 5.62 6.91
N SER A 21 8.78 5.53 8.21
CA SER A 21 9.84 5.69 9.20
C SER A 21 10.85 4.55 9.11
N ARG A 22 12.10 4.82 9.44
CA ARG A 22 13.13 3.78 9.53
C ARG A 22 12.77 2.67 10.53
N VAL A 23 12.08 3.01 11.61
CA VAL A 23 11.59 2.03 12.60
C VAL A 23 10.61 1.06 11.93
N THR A 24 9.66 1.57 11.14
CA THR A 24 8.73 0.74 10.36
C THR A 24 9.45 -0.16 9.36
N PHE A 25 10.50 0.34 8.71
CA PHE A 25 11.30 -0.43 7.76
C PHE A 25 12.00 -1.61 8.44
N GLU A 26 12.62 -1.38 9.60
CA GLU A 26 13.31 -2.40 10.38
C GLU A 26 12.31 -3.40 11.01
N ASP A 27 11.20 -2.91 11.58
CA ASP A 27 10.18 -3.74 12.23
C ASP A 27 9.51 -4.72 11.26
N GLN A 28 9.34 -4.34 9.99
CA GLN A 28 8.77 -5.19 8.95
C GLN A 28 9.83 -5.96 8.14
N ALA A 29 11.11 -5.90 8.54
CA ALA A 29 12.24 -6.61 7.92
C ALA A 29 12.31 -6.43 6.39
N LEU A 30 12.24 -5.17 5.93
CA LEU A 30 12.13 -4.80 4.51
C LEU A 30 13.48 -4.72 3.77
N ASP A 31 14.55 -5.29 4.32
CA ASP A 31 15.92 -5.20 3.79
C ASP A 31 16.04 -5.66 2.33
N ASP A 32 15.19 -6.63 1.93
CA ASP A 32 15.13 -7.16 0.56
C ASP A 32 14.56 -6.17 -0.47
N LEU A 33 13.88 -5.11 -0.01
CA LEU A 33 13.33 -4.05 -0.88
C LEU A 33 14.37 -2.94 -1.18
N GLY A 34 15.61 -3.12 -0.74
CA GLY A 34 16.69 -2.13 -0.84
C GLY A 34 16.69 -1.19 0.37
N GLY A 35 17.39 -0.05 0.29
CA GLY A 35 17.56 0.84 1.45
C GLY A 35 16.24 1.43 2.01
N ASP A 36 16.32 2.03 3.20
CA ASP A 36 15.20 2.66 3.92
C ASP A 36 14.68 3.97 3.28
N GLY A 37 15.43 4.54 2.33
CA GLY A 37 15.03 5.72 1.58
C GLY A 37 14.07 5.43 0.42
N GLY A 38 13.08 6.29 0.25
CA GLY A 38 12.15 6.30 -0.89
C GLY A 38 10.69 6.22 -0.47
N VAL A 39 9.82 5.96 -1.45
CA VAL A 39 8.36 5.94 -1.28
C VAL A 39 7.85 4.50 -1.35
N PHE A 40 6.89 4.18 -0.52
CA PHE A 40 6.33 2.84 -0.35
C PHE A 40 4.82 2.87 -0.56
N VAL A 41 4.28 1.75 -1.03
CA VAL A 41 2.85 1.49 -1.01
C VAL A 41 2.52 0.81 0.30
N VAL A 42 1.68 1.43 1.13
CA VAL A 42 1.28 0.88 2.43
C VAL A 42 -0.24 0.82 2.54
N LEU A 43 -0.73 -0.27 3.13
CA LEU A 43 -2.14 -0.46 3.47
C LEU A 43 -2.32 -0.12 4.95
N GLU A 44 -3.10 0.92 5.21
CA GLU A 44 -3.59 1.22 6.55
C GLU A 44 -4.94 0.52 6.75
N ASP A 45 -5.06 -0.24 7.84
CA ASP A 45 -6.34 -0.69 8.39
C ASP A 45 -6.59 0.03 9.72
N SER A 46 -7.49 1.02 9.67
CA SER A 46 -7.84 1.85 10.83
C SER A 46 -8.67 1.11 11.89
N ALA A 47 -9.35 0.01 11.53
CA ALA A 47 -10.10 -0.79 12.49
C ALA A 47 -9.15 -1.66 13.34
N GLU A 48 -8.09 -2.17 12.73
CA GLU A 48 -7.07 -2.97 13.41
C GLU A 48 -5.88 -2.14 13.94
N GLY A 49 -5.75 -0.88 13.52
CA GLY A 49 -4.62 -0.02 13.86
C GLY A 49 -3.30 -0.49 13.24
N LYS A 50 -3.37 -1.07 12.04
CA LYS A 50 -2.23 -1.69 11.34
C LYS A 50 -1.82 -0.92 10.10
N PHE A 51 -0.52 -1.01 9.80
CA PHE A 51 0.10 -0.46 8.60
C PHE A 51 0.99 -1.52 7.97
N ASP A 52 0.58 -2.06 6.83
CA ASP A 52 1.33 -3.10 6.13
C ASP A 52 2.01 -2.51 4.90
N VAL A 53 3.34 -2.62 4.81
CA VAL A 53 4.08 -2.21 3.61
C VAL A 53 3.96 -3.28 2.55
N LEU A 54 3.32 -2.95 1.43
CA LEU A 54 3.06 -3.88 0.33
C LEU A 54 4.19 -3.92 -0.69
N ALA A 55 4.80 -2.75 -0.96
CA ALA A 55 5.85 -2.63 -1.96
C ALA A 55 6.65 -1.34 -1.79
N LYS A 56 7.88 -1.33 -2.32
CA LYS A 56 8.65 -0.10 -2.54
C LYS A 56 8.47 0.40 -3.97
N ALA A 57 8.20 1.68 -4.14
CA ALA A 57 8.08 2.32 -5.45
C ALA A 57 9.47 2.58 -6.04
N ALA A 58 9.69 2.16 -7.29
CA ALA A 58 10.92 2.45 -8.02
C ALA A 58 11.05 3.95 -8.39
N SER A 59 9.91 4.64 -8.50
CA SER A 59 9.79 6.09 -8.74
C SER A 59 8.40 6.55 -8.33
N ALA A 60 8.19 7.87 -8.16
CA ALA A 60 6.87 8.42 -7.80
C ALA A 60 5.76 8.02 -8.81
N TRP A 61 6.06 8.07 -10.11
CA TRP A 61 5.12 7.63 -11.15
C TRP A 61 4.80 6.15 -11.00
N ALA A 62 5.83 5.30 -10.91
CA ALA A 62 5.64 3.85 -10.76
C ALA A 62 4.82 3.53 -9.50
N GLY A 63 5.05 4.27 -8.42
CA GLY A 63 4.27 4.20 -7.19
C GLY A 63 2.80 4.50 -7.40
N GLN A 64 2.46 5.59 -8.10
CA GLN A 64 1.07 5.96 -8.36
C GLN A 64 0.35 4.93 -9.25
N ALA A 65 1.04 4.40 -10.26
CA ALA A 65 0.51 3.34 -11.10
C ALA A 65 0.26 2.06 -10.29
N LEU A 66 1.21 1.68 -9.44
CA LEU A 66 1.11 0.51 -8.57
C LEU A 66 -0.02 0.65 -7.54
N LEU A 67 -0.13 1.82 -6.90
CA LEU A 67 -1.20 2.16 -5.97
C LEU A 67 -2.58 1.94 -6.62
N THR A 68 -2.74 2.43 -7.86
CA THR A 68 -3.99 2.27 -8.62
C THR A 68 -4.28 0.81 -8.96
N LEU A 69 -3.27 0.05 -9.38
CA LEU A 69 -3.44 -1.37 -9.72
C LEU A 69 -3.82 -2.21 -8.50
N ILE A 70 -3.18 -1.98 -7.35
CA ILE A 70 -3.50 -2.68 -6.10
C ILE A 70 -4.91 -2.30 -5.65
N ALA A 71 -5.27 -1.01 -5.70
CA ALA A 71 -6.62 -0.58 -5.35
C ALA A 71 -7.69 -1.26 -6.22
N GLN A 72 -7.46 -1.36 -7.53
CA GLN A 72 -8.36 -2.06 -8.44
C GLN A 72 -8.47 -3.55 -8.11
N ALA A 73 -7.33 -4.23 -7.86
CA ALA A 73 -7.30 -5.64 -7.51
C ALA A 73 -8.06 -5.94 -6.22
N LEU A 74 -7.91 -5.08 -5.20
CA LEU A 74 -8.60 -5.22 -3.91
C LEU A 74 -10.07 -4.80 -3.95
N SER A 75 -10.46 -3.94 -4.90
CA SER A 75 -11.85 -3.51 -5.10
C SER A 75 -12.69 -4.51 -5.90
N GLN A 76 -12.06 -5.47 -6.59
CA GLN A 76 -12.82 -6.50 -7.30
C GLN A 76 -13.50 -7.41 -6.28
N LYS A 77 -14.82 -7.26 -6.14
CA LYS A 77 -15.66 -8.19 -5.35
C LYS A 77 -15.37 -9.62 -5.80
N PRO A 78 -15.22 -10.59 -4.87
CA PRO A 78 -15.12 -11.99 -5.26
C PRO A 78 -16.39 -12.34 -6.05
N MET A 79 -16.22 -12.70 -7.33
CA MET A 79 -17.29 -13.30 -8.11
C MET A 79 -17.60 -14.66 -7.47
N LEU A 80 -18.64 -14.70 -6.64
CA LEU A 80 -19.24 -15.96 -6.22
C LEU A 80 -19.81 -16.63 -7.48
N SER A 81 -19.03 -17.48 -8.15
CA SER A 81 -19.57 -18.34 -9.19
C SER A 81 -20.36 -19.46 -8.50
N LEU A 82 -21.68 -19.44 -8.65
CA LEU A 82 -22.53 -20.54 -8.23
C LEU A 82 -22.18 -21.76 -9.10
N VAL A 83 -21.42 -22.71 -8.57
CA VAL A 83 -21.20 -24.01 -9.22
C VAL A 83 -22.51 -24.79 -9.07
N ARG A 84 -23.18 -25.07 -10.19
CA ARG A 84 -24.37 -25.93 -10.26
C ARG A 84 -23.97 -27.39 -10.36
#